data_AF-A0A0F9RSV0-F1
#
_entry.id   AF-A0A0F9RSV0-F1
#
_cell.length_a   1.000
_cell.length_b   1.000
_cell.length_c   1.000
_cell.angle_alpha   90.00
_cell.angle_beta   90.00
_cell.angle_gamma   90.00
#
_symmetry.space_group_name_H-M   'P 1'
#
loop_
_entity.id
_entity.type
_entity.pdbx_description
1 polymer ?
#
loop_
_entity_poly.entity_id
_entity_poly.type
_entity_poly.pdbx_seq_one_letter_code
_entity_poly.pdbx_strand_id
1 'polypeptide(L)' 'MKTKVEGKSELESIKVPDKASVKMQQLLSAKLATEAQFSTYTQGCFDALGLEGDWDLDTDTWTFNRKVHAEEVSDA' A
#
# COMPACT_ATOMS: atom_id res chain seq x y z
N MET A 1 2.32 -43.06 27.11
CA MET A 1 1.57 -42.25 26.11
C MET A 1 2.24 -40.90 26.00
N LYS A 2 2.54 -40.43 24.78
CA LYS A 2 3.23 -39.16 24.52
C LYS A 2 2.17 -38.07 24.35
N THR A 3 2.17 -37.04 25.20
CA THR A 3 1.45 -35.79 24.92
C THR A 3 2.43 -34.80 24.31
N LYS A 4 2.14 -34.43 23.06
CA LYS A 4 2.87 -33.49 22.21
C LYS A 4 2.68 -32.09 22.82
N VAL A 5 3.75 -31.44 23.27
CA VAL A 5 3.70 -30.03 23.67
C VAL A 5 3.69 -29.22 22.37
N GLU A 6 2.51 -28.77 21.95
CA GLU A 6 2.37 -27.79 20.88
C GLU A 6 2.95 -26.47 21.36
N GLY A 7 3.97 -25.98 20.66
CA GLY A 7 4.64 -24.71 20.95
C GLY A 7 3.68 -23.53 20.79
N LYS A 8 3.09 -23.09 21.90
CA LYS A 8 2.54 -21.74 22.01
C LYS A 8 3.71 -20.78 22.21
N SER A 9 4.03 -19.97 21.20
CA SER A 9 4.86 -18.80 21.42
C SER A 9 4.01 -17.79 22.20
N GLU A 10 4.26 -17.68 23.49
CA GLU A 10 3.73 -16.56 24.29
C GLU A 10 4.53 -15.32 23.89
N LEU A 11 3.90 -14.40 23.15
CA LEU A 11 4.53 -13.14 22.76
C LEU A 11 4.54 -12.19 23.96
N GLU A 12 5.72 -11.92 24.50
CA GLU A 12 5.90 -10.83 25.47
C GLU A 12 5.66 -9.49 24.78
N SER A 13 4.72 -8.70 25.32
CA SER A 13 4.33 -7.40 24.76
C SER A 13 4.86 -6.26 25.63
N ILE A 14 5.56 -5.30 25.02
CA ILE A 14 6.02 -4.07 25.68
C ILE A 14 5.27 -2.89 25.09
N LYS A 15 4.73 -2.01 25.95
CA LYS A 15 4.04 -0.80 25.53
C LYS A 15 5.03 0.21 24.92
N VAL A 16 4.71 0.74 23.75
CA VAL A 16 5.44 1.88 23.16
C VAL A 16 5.24 3.13 24.03
N PRO A 17 6.28 3.89 24.38
CA PRO A 17 6.13 5.11 25.16
C PRO A 17 5.19 6.13 24.50
N ASP A 18 4.32 6.77 25.28
CA ASP A 18 3.25 7.63 24.76
C ASP A 18 3.78 8.79 23.89
N LYS A 19 4.94 9.36 24.21
CA LYS A 19 5.57 10.40 23.37
C LYS A 19 5.99 9.86 22.00
N ALA A 20 6.49 8.63 21.95
CA ALA A 20 6.91 7.99 20.70
C ALA A 20 5.68 7.61 19.87
N SER A 21 4.62 7.08 20.50
CA SER A 21 3.38 6.73 19.79
C SER A 21 2.70 7.95 19.17
N VAL A 22 2.62 9.09 19.89
CA VAL A 22 2.09 10.35 19.34
C VAL A 22 2.91 10.81 18.14
N LYS A 23 4.25 10.76 18.22
CA LYS A 23 5.10 11.18 17.11
C LYS A 23 4.95 10.25 15.91
N MET A 24 4.89 8.94 16.12
CA MET A 24 4.64 7.96 15.06
C MET A 24 3.27 8.18 14.41
N GLN A 25 2.24 8.49 15.19
CA GLN A 25 0.91 8.77 14.67
C GLN A 25 0.89 10.04 13.82
N GLN A 26 1.59 11.11 14.25
CA GLN A 26 1.76 12.31 13.43
C GLN A 26 2.47 12.03 12.10
N LEU A 27 3.54 11.22 12.13
CA LEU A 27 4.27 10.82 10.93
C LEU A 27 3.40 9.98 9.99
N LEU A 28 2.58 9.07 10.55
CA LEU A 28 1.64 8.27 9.78
C LEU A 28 0.57 9.15 9.12
N SER A 29 0.00 10.10 9.86
CA SER A 29 -0.97 11.07 9.30
C SER A 29 -0.35 11.92 8.18
N ALA A 30 0.90 12.37 8.35
CA ALA A 30 1.60 13.13 7.32
C ALA A 30 1.86 12.28 6.07
N LYS A 31 2.30 11.01 6.24
CA LYS A 31 2.49 10.08 5.13
C LYS A 31 1.19 9.87 4.33
N LEU A 32 0.08 9.61 5.02
CA LEU A 32 -1.23 9.43 4.38
C LEU A 32 -1.68 10.69 3.61
N ALA A 33 -1.43 11.88 4.15
CA ALA A 33 -1.74 13.13 3.47
C ALA A 33 -0.89 13.31 2.20
N THR A 34 0.41 13.01 2.26
CA THR A 34 1.30 13.06 1.10
C THR A 34 0.89 12.05 0.02
N GLU A 35 0.52 10.83 0.40
CA GLU A 35 0.03 9.81 -0.54
C GLU A 35 -1.26 10.23 -1.24
N ALA A 36 -2.20 10.84 -0.50
CA ALA A 36 -3.43 11.37 -1.08
C ALA A 36 -3.17 12.53 -2.06
N GLN A 37 -2.26 13.45 -1.72
CA GLN A 37 -1.86 14.54 -2.61
C GLN A 37 -1.19 14.01 -3.87
N PHE A 38 -0.29 13.03 -3.73
CA PHE A 38 0.38 12.39 -4.86
C PHE A 38 -0.63 11.71 -5.78
N SER A 39 -1.55 10.91 -5.24
CA SER A 39 -2.61 10.26 -6.01
C SER A 39 -3.48 11.27 -6.77
N THR A 40 -3.84 12.38 -6.13
CA THR A 40 -4.62 13.46 -6.76
C THR A 40 -3.87 14.08 -7.94
N TYR A 41 -2.58 14.35 -7.77
CA TYR A 41 -1.75 14.94 -8.82
C TYR A 41 -1.57 13.98 -10.00
N THR A 42 -1.32 12.70 -9.71
CA THR A 42 -1.20 11.64 -10.73
C THR A 42 -2.49 11.51 -11.54
N GLN A 43 -3.66 11.52 -10.90
CA GLN A 43 -4.95 11.50 -11.61
C GLN A 43 -5.12 12.75 -12.48
N GLY A 44 -4.77 13.94 -11.97
CA GLY A 44 -4.80 15.17 -12.77
C GLY A 44 -3.91 15.11 -14.01
N CYS A 45 -2.76 14.42 -13.94
CA CYS A 45 -1.92 14.17 -15.11
C CYS A 45 -2.58 13.21 -16.10
N PHE A 46 -3.24 12.15 -15.64
CA PHE A 46 -3.99 11.24 -16.51
C PHE A 46 -5.10 11.98 -17.27
N ASP A 47 -5.88 12.80 -16.55
CA ASP A 47 -6.97 13.58 -17.12
C ASP A 47 -6.45 14.61 -18.15
N ALA A 48 -5.36 15.32 -17.82
CA ALA A 48 -4.76 16.30 -18.71
C ALA A 48 -4.19 15.70 -20.01
N LEU A 49 -3.73 14.45 -19.96
CA LEU A 49 -3.25 13.70 -21.12
C LEU A 49 -4.37 12.98 -21.88
N GLY A 50 -5.60 13.00 -21.38
CA GLY A 50 -6.73 12.28 -21.97
C GLY A 50 -6.58 10.76 -21.92
N LEU A 51 -5.92 10.24 -20.87
CA LEU A 51 -5.75 8.80 -20.70
C LEU A 51 -7.03 8.17 -20.16
N GLU A 52 -7.70 7.36 -20.97
CA GLU A 52 -8.90 6.61 -20.57
C GLU A 52 -8.55 5.21 -20.03
N GLY A 53 -9.28 4.77 -19.00
CA GLY A 53 -9.14 3.45 -18.36
C GLY A 53 -8.17 3.43 -17.18
N ASP A 54 -7.77 2.23 -16.76
CA ASP A 54 -6.94 2.05 -15.58
C ASP A 54 -5.45 2.26 -15.90
N TRP A 55 -4.92 3.42 -15.51
CA TRP A 55 -3.51 3.76 -15.63
C TRP A 55 -2.83 3.76 -14.26
N ASP A 56 -1.56 3.39 -14.23
CA ASP A 56 -0.67 3.50 -13.08
C ASP A 56 0.56 4.32 -13.44
N LEU A 57 1.18 4.93 -12.42
CA LEU A 57 2.47 5.59 -12.56
C LEU A 57 3.55 4.71 -11.92
N ASP A 58 4.46 4.19 -12.73
CA ASP A 58 5.71 3.62 -12.25
C ASP A 58 6.62 4.77 -11.78
N THR A 59 6.86 4.85 -10.48
CA THR A 59 7.68 5.91 -9.86
C THR A 59 9.18 5.64 -9.92
N ASP A 60 9.62 4.41 -10.24
CA ASP A 60 11.03 4.10 -10.44
C ASP A 60 11.48 4.60 -11.81
N THR A 61 10.61 4.49 -12.82
CA THR A 61 10.89 4.89 -14.20
C THR A 61 10.16 6.16 -14.65
N TRP A 62 9.30 6.73 -13.80
CA TRP A 62 8.43 7.88 -14.09
C TRP A 62 7.60 7.72 -15.38
N THR A 63 7.02 6.52 -15.56
CA THR A 63 6.27 6.15 -16.77
C THR A 63 4.83 5.78 -16.44
N PHE A 64 3.88 6.21 -17.28
CA PHE A 64 2.49 5.78 -17.18
C PHE A 64 2.27 4.44 -17.89
N ASN A 65 1.75 3.47 -17.16
CA ASN A 65 1.48 2.12 -17.65
C ASN A 65 -0.01 1.82 -17.54
N ARG A 66 -0.61 1.32 -18.62
CA ARG A 66 -2.01 0.87 -18.59
C ARG A 66 -2.09 -0.50 -17.90
N LYS A 67 -2.97 -0.64 -16.91
CA LYS A 67 -3.28 -1.93 -16.30
C LYS A 67 -4.09 -2.75 -17.30
N VAL A 68 -3.42 -3.63 -18.01
CA VAL A 68 -4.09 -4.65 -18.81
C VAL A 68 -4.39 -5.79 -17.85
N HIS A 69 -5.64 -5.93 -17.43
CA HIS A 69 -6.07 -7.18 -16.80
C HIS A 69 -5.87 -8.27 -17.85
N ALA A 70 -4.99 -9.23 -17.57
CA ALA A 70 -4.93 -10.46 -18.34
C ALA A 70 -6.28 -11.14 -18.14
N GLU A 71 -7.21 -10.96 -19.08
CA GLU A 71 -8.35 -11.85 -19.18
C GLU A 71 -7.80 -13.26 -19.24
N GLU A 72 -8.23 -14.11 -18.31
CA GLU A 72 -8.04 -15.55 -18.39
C GLU A 72 -8.63 -16.00 -19.72
N VAL A 73 -7.77 -16.17 -20.72
CA VAL A 73 -8.10 -16.91 -21.93
C VAL A 73 -8.18 -18.38 -21.52
N SER A 74 -9.31 -18.75 -20.89
CA SER A 74 -9.74 -20.14 -20.78
C SER A 74 -10.31 -20.52 -22.14
N ASP A 75 -9.45 -20.97 -23.05
CA ASP A 75 -9.89 -21.62 -24.28
C ASP A 75 -10.78 -22.82 -23.93
N ALA A 76 -11.95 -22.85 -24.59
CA ALA A 76 -12.97 -23.89 -24.51
C ALA A 76 -12.55 -25.19 -25.21
#